data_AF-A0A1Z9K320-F1
#
_entry.id   AF-A0A1Z9K320-F1
#
_cell.length_a   1.000
_cell.length_b   1.000
_cell.length_c   1.000
_cell.angle_alpha   90.00
_cell.angle_beta   90.00
_cell.angle_gamma   90.00
#
_symmetry.space_group_name_H-M   'P 1'
#
loop_
_entity.id
_entity.type
_entity.pdbx_description
1 polymer ?
#
loop_
_entity_poly.entity_id
_entity_poly.type
_entity_poly.pdbx_seq_one_letter_code
_entity_poly.pdbx_strand_id
1 'polypeptide(L)'
;MISFNLKCSRGHRFEGWFSSSDDYQHQCDKGLVACPICDDSVISKALMTPNVAAKSNAKAEQAQALTPVPAPAPASVPAPTPKPAPTPMQHMPTPEQQEAMAEAYRVVRSFQSKVEAECDYVGDKFAEEARKIHYGEVEPRGIYGQSSPDDATALEEEGISIASIPWLPPEN
;
A
#
# COMPACT_ATOMS: atom_id res chain seq x y z
N MET A 1 9.54 -2.28 -4.63
CA MET A 1 8.08 -2.16 -4.84
C MET A 1 7.82 -2.13 -6.35
N ILE A 2 7.00 -3.03 -6.88
CA ILE A 2 6.68 -3.14 -8.31
C ILE A 2 5.17 -3.05 -8.51
N SER A 3 4.75 -2.36 -9.57
CA SER A 3 3.35 -2.21 -9.92
C SER A 3 2.98 -3.16 -11.07
N PHE A 4 1.88 -3.90 -10.91
CA PHE A 4 1.30 -4.74 -11.96
C PHE A 4 -0.08 -4.23 -12.36
N ASN A 5 -0.35 -4.25 -13.67
CA ASN A 5 -1.70 -4.13 -14.17
C ASN A 5 -2.38 -5.50 -14.06
N LEU A 6 -3.48 -5.53 -13.33
CA LEU A 6 -4.23 -6.73 -12.99
C LEU A 6 -5.61 -6.67 -13.63
N LYS A 7 -6.16 -7.84 -13.92
CA LYS A 7 -7.50 -8.01 -14.47
C LYS A 7 -8.20 -9.14 -13.74
N CYS A 8 -9.41 -8.88 -13.25
CA CYS A 8 -10.25 -9.93 -12.69
C CYS A 8 -10.95 -10.75 -13.79
N SER A 9 -11.54 -11.89 -13.43
CA SER A 9 -12.33 -12.71 -14.34
C SER A 9 -13.45 -11.93 -15.05
N ARG A 10 -14.10 -10.99 -14.34
CA ARG A 10 -15.15 -10.08 -14.85
C ARG A 10 -14.66 -8.95 -15.76
N GLY A 11 -13.35 -8.86 -15.97
CA GLY A 11 -12.74 -7.94 -16.93
C GLY A 11 -12.39 -6.55 -16.41
N HIS A 12 -12.65 -6.26 -15.14
CA HIS A 12 -12.19 -5.02 -14.51
C HIS A 12 -10.67 -5.00 -14.43
N ARG A 13 -10.09 -3.87 -14.81
CA ARG A 13 -8.64 -3.62 -14.73
C ARG A 13 -8.36 -2.72 -13.54
N PHE A 14 -7.33 -3.07 -12.79
CA PHE A 14 -6.88 -2.28 -11.65
C PHE A 14 -5.37 -2.48 -11.47
N GLU A 15 -4.75 -1.59 -10.72
CA GLU A 15 -3.31 -1.62 -10.46
C GLU A 15 -3.05 -2.14 -9.05
N GLY A 16 -2.06 -3.02 -8.90
CA GLY A 16 -1.63 -3.56 -7.61
C GLY A 16 -0.13 -3.38 -7.41
N TRP A 17 0.26 -2.93 -6.21
CA TRP A 17 1.63 -2.70 -5.81
C TRP A 17 2.10 -3.84 -4.92
N PHE A 18 3.17 -4.53 -5.33
CA PHE A 18 3.71 -5.70 -4.63
C PHE A 18 5.20 -5.50 -4.35
N SER A 19 5.72 -6.22 -3.36
CA SER A 19 7.14 -6.16 -3.04
C SER A 19 7.99 -6.85 -4.12
N SER A 20 7.47 -7.91 -4.74
CA SER A 20 8.10 -8.71 -5.79
C SER A 20 7.08 -9.52 -6.61
N SER A 21 7.48 -10.12 -7.73
CA SER A 21 6.55 -10.92 -8.56
C SER A 21 6.13 -12.24 -7.90
N ASP A 22 6.98 -12.78 -7.03
CA ASP A 22 6.70 -13.97 -6.22
C ASP A 22 5.62 -13.65 -5.16
N ASP A 23 5.79 -12.55 -4.43
CA ASP A 23 4.81 -12.03 -3.45
C ASP A 23 3.40 -11.87 -4.06
N TYR A 24 3.28 -11.31 -5.27
CA TYR A 24 2.01 -11.29 -6.01
C TYR A 24 1.41 -12.69 -6.21
N GLN A 25 2.22 -13.67 -6.64
CA GLN A 25 1.74 -15.02 -6.91
C GLN A 25 1.27 -15.71 -5.63
N HIS A 26 2.00 -15.54 -4.52
CA HIS A 26 1.64 -16.10 -3.22
C HIS A 26 0.37 -15.46 -2.66
N GLN A 27 0.18 -14.16 -2.85
CA GLN A 27 -1.04 -13.48 -2.43
C GLN A 27 -2.25 -13.87 -3.29
N CYS A 28 -2.06 -14.12 -4.59
CA CYS A 28 -3.11 -14.67 -5.45
C CYS A 28 -3.48 -16.12 -5.08
N ASP A 29 -2.50 -16.97 -4.78
CA ASP A 29 -2.72 -18.36 -4.34
C ASP A 29 -3.50 -18.41 -3.02
N LYS A 30 -3.17 -17.49 -2.10
CA LYS A 30 -3.89 -17.31 -0.82
C LYS A 30 -5.21 -16.55 -0.96
N GLY A 31 -5.59 -16.12 -2.16
CA GLY A 31 -6.81 -15.35 -2.41
C GLY A 31 -6.87 -13.97 -1.73
N LEU A 32 -5.71 -13.43 -1.33
CA LEU A 32 -5.59 -12.14 -0.64
C LEU A 32 -5.68 -10.95 -1.60
N VAL A 33 -5.52 -11.18 -2.90
CA VAL A 33 -5.70 -10.15 -3.93
C VAL A 33 -7.10 -10.25 -4.51
N ALA A 34 -7.93 -9.23 -4.26
CA ALA A 34 -9.30 -9.15 -4.78
C ALA A 34 -9.49 -7.90 -5.65
N CYS A 35 -10.42 -8.00 -6.61
CA CYS A 35 -10.78 -6.86 -7.44
C CYS A 35 -11.54 -5.81 -6.60
N PRO A 36 -11.10 -4.54 -6.53
CA PRO A 36 -11.78 -3.51 -5.72
C PRO A 36 -13.16 -3.11 -6.26
N ILE A 37 -13.50 -3.53 -7.47
CA ILE A 37 -14.76 -3.17 -8.14
C ILE A 37 -15.82 -4.26 -7.93
N CYS A 38 -15.40 -5.52 -7.80
CA CYS A 38 -16.33 -6.64 -7.80
C CYS A 38 -16.00 -7.78 -6.84
N ASP A 39 -14.96 -7.60 -6.02
CA ASP A 39 -14.49 -8.51 -4.97
C ASP A 39 -14.09 -9.91 -5.48
N ASP A 40 -13.69 -9.99 -6.75
CA ASP A 40 -13.30 -11.25 -7.38
C ASP A 40 -11.83 -11.55 -7.07
N SER A 41 -11.56 -12.70 -6.44
CA SER A 41 -10.18 -13.13 -6.12
C SER A 41 -9.48 -13.85 -7.28
N VAL A 42 -10.14 -14.03 -8.43
CA VAL A 42 -9.53 -14.62 -9.64
C VAL A 42 -8.87 -13.53 -10.45
N ILE A 43 -7.65 -13.21 -10.06
CA ILE A 43 -6.86 -12.09 -10.60
C ILE A 43 -5.74 -12.61 -11.50
N SER A 44 -5.72 -12.15 -12.75
CA SER A 44 -4.66 -12.45 -13.71
C SER A 44 -3.87 -11.18 -14.03
N LYS A 45 -2.55 -11.31 -14.25
CA LYS A 45 -1.73 -10.20 -14.75
C LYS A 45 -2.23 -9.83 -16.15
N ALA A 46 -2.63 -8.58 -16.33
CA ALA A 46 -2.95 -8.05 -17.65
C ALA A 46 -1.63 -7.84 -18.38
N LEU A 47 -1.30 -8.74 -19.32
CA LEU A 47 -0.19 -8.52 -20.24
C LEU A 47 -0.44 -7.22 -21.01
N MET A 48 0.51 -6.29 -20.91
CA MET A 48 0.54 -5.07 -21.71
C MET A 48 0.71 -5.46 -23.18
N THR A 49 -0.35 -5.41 -23.96
CA THR A 49 -0.23 -5.46 -25.42
C THR A 49 0.17 -4.06 -25.90
N PRO A 50 1.34 -3.87 -26.56
CA PRO A 50 1.54 -2.67 -27.37
C PRO A 50 0.43 -2.64 -28.43
N ASN A 51 -0.29 -1.53 -28.45
CA ASN A 51 -1.37 -1.27 -29.39
C ASN A 51 -0.82 -1.24 -30.81
N VAL A 52 -0.93 -2.35 -31.55
CA VAL A 52 -0.74 -2.36 -33.00
C VAL A 52 -2.12 -2.17 -33.63
N ALA A 53 -2.37 -0.94 -34.07
CA ALA A 53 -3.58 -0.56 -34.77
C ALA A 53 -3.78 -1.42 -36.03
N ALA A 54 -4.95 -2.05 -36.13
CA ALA A 54 -5.42 -2.67 -37.35
C ALA A 54 -5.75 -1.57 -38.40
N LYS A 55 -5.11 -1.63 -39.57
CA LYS A 55 -5.61 -1.02 -40.81
C LYS A 55 -5.50 -2.03 -41.93
N SER A 56 -6.66 -2.48 -42.40
CA SER A 56 -6.87 -3.46 -43.44
C SER A 56 -6.46 -2.95 -44.83
N ASN A 57 -5.75 -3.76 -45.62
CA ASN A 57 -6.12 -4.00 -47.01
C ASN A 57 -5.51 -5.30 -47.57
N ALA A 58 -6.39 -6.19 -48.05
CA ALA A 58 -6.27 -7.27 -49.05
C ALA A 58 -4.90 -7.98 -49.21
N LYS A 59 -4.80 -9.33 -49.15
CA LYS A 59 -5.44 -10.28 -50.07
C LYS A 59 -5.03 -11.72 -49.72
N ALA A 60 -6.00 -12.65 -49.87
CA ALA A 60 -5.97 -14.11 -50.14
C ALA A 60 -4.81 -14.95 -49.55
N GLU A 61 -5.07 -16.02 -48.80
CA GLU A 61 -5.65 -17.29 -49.30
C GLU A 61 -6.21 -18.08 -48.07
N GLN A 62 -7.54 -18.23 -47.92
CA GLN A 62 -8.36 -19.41 -48.31
C GLN A 62 -7.74 -20.76 -47.89
N ALA A 63 -8.38 -21.71 -47.22
CA ALA A 63 -9.70 -21.89 -46.58
C ALA A 63 -9.59 -23.20 -45.74
N GLN A 64 -10.08 -23.23 -44.49
CA GLN A 64 -11.23 -24.05 -44.00
C GLN A 64 -11.09 -25.58 -44.18
N ALA A 65 -11.38 -26.47 -43.24
CA ALA A 65 -12.34 -26.54 -42.13
C ALA A 65 -11.88 -27.68 -41.18
N LEU A 66 -12.36 -27.90 -39.95
CA LEU A 66 -13.73 -28.17 -39.53
C LEU A 66 -13.81 -28.01 -38.01
N THR A 67 -14.92 -27.41 -37.56
CA THR A 67 -15.38 -27.23 -36.18
C THR A 67 -15.80 -28.59 -35.56
N PRO A 68 -16.16 -28.72 -34.25
CA PRO A 68 -17.37 -28.09 -33.70
C PRO A 68 -17.23 -27.54 -32.28
N VAL A 69 -17.93 -26.43 -32.06
CA VAL A 69 -18.44 -26.00 -30.74
C VAL A 69 -19.59 -26.96 -30.38
N PRO A 70 -19.87 -27.18 -29.09
CA PRO A 70 -21.14 -26.61 -28.63
C PRO A 70 -21.03 -25.94 -27.25
N ALA A 71 -21.58 -24.73 -27.18
CA ALA A 71 -22.14 -24.20 -25.94
C ALA A 71 -23.41 -24.99 -25.60
N PRO A 72 -23.75 -25.10 -24.31
CA PRO A 72 -24.96 -24.39 -23.91
C PRO A 72 -24.80 -23.65 -22.57
N ALA A 73 -25.31 -22.42 -22.54
CA ALA A 73 -25.84 -21.79 -21.32
C ALA A 73 -27.15 -22.54 -20.93
N PRO A 74 -27.63 -22.57 -19.66
CA PRO A 74 -28.15 -21.35 -19.03
C PRO A 74 -28.16 -21.27 -17.49
N ALA A 75 -28.48 -20.06 -17.02
CA ALA A 75 -29.31 -19.72 -15.86
C ALA A 75 -28.78 -19.86 -14.41
N SER A 76 -28.61 -18.67 -13.82
CA SER A 76 -29.20 -18.21 -12.56
C SER A 76 -28.63 -18.70 -11.20
N VAL A 77 -27.96 -17.73 -10.57
CA VAL A 77 -27.89 -17.40 -9.12
C VAL A 77 -28.93 -18.10 -8.22
N PRO A 78 -28.51 -18.56 -7.02
CA PRO A 78 -28.59 -17.69 -5.84
C PRO A 78 -27.33 -17.66 -4.97
N ALA A 79 -27.18 -16.54 -4.25
CA ALA A 79 -26.16 -16.27 -3.24
C ALA A 79 -26.07 -17.36 -2.14
N PRO A 80 -24.91 -17.44 -1.46
CA PRO A 80 -24.97 -17.02 -0.06
C PRO A 80 -23.95 -15.92 0.23
N THR A 81 -24.50 -14.86 0.80
CA THR A 81 -23.80 -13.88 1.63
C THR A 81 -22.78 -14.54 2.54
N PRO A 82 -21.50 -14.15 2.50
CA PRO A 82 -20.70 -14.24 3.71
C PRO A 82 -21.35 -13.29 4.71
N LYS A 83 -21.85 -13.89 5.79
CA LYS A 83 -22.23 -13.17 7.00
C LYS A 83 -21.07 -12.19 7.29
N PRO A 84 -21.31 -10.87 7.38
CA PRO A 84 -20.28 -9.98 7.81
C PRO A 84 -19.81 -10.51 9.17
N ALA A 85 -18.53 -10.88 9.27
CA ALA A 85 -17.83 -10.66 10.52
C ALA A 85 -18.22 -9.23 10.90
N PRO A 86 -18.71 -8.97 12.12
CA PRO A 86 -19.04 -7.62 12.48
C PRO A 86 -17.79 -6.81 12.16
N THR A 87 -17.88 -5.97 11.13
CA THR A 87 -17.26 -4.67 11.15
C THR A 87 -17.41 -4.27 12.61
N PRO A 88 -16.34 -4.06 13.39
CA PRO A 88 -16.54 -3.24 14.57
C PRO A 88 -17.18 -1.99 13.98
N MET A 89 -18.50 -1.88 14.16
CA MET A 89 -19.27 -0.69 13.84
C MET A 89 -18.36 0.39 14.35
N GLN A 90 -17.93 1.32 13.48
CA GLN A 90 -17.07 2.42 13.87
C GLN A 90 -17.53 2.84 15.24
N HIS A 91 -16.75 2.45 16.25
CA HIS A 91 -17.17 2.62 17.62
C HIS A 91 -16.95 4.10 17.75
N MET A 92 -18.02 4.87 17.58
CA MET A 92 -17.96 6.29 17.86
C MET A 92 -17.34 6.34 19.24
N PRO A 93 -16.14 6.93 19.37
CA PRO A 93 -15.42 6.88 20.62
C PRO A 93 -16.38 7.36 21.70
N THR A 94 -16.46 6.62 22.80
CA THR A 94 -17.24 7.12 23.94
C THR A 94 -16.72 8.51 24.30
N PRO A 95 -17.53 9.38 24.92
CA PRO A 95 -17.06 10.72 25.32
C PRO A 95 -15.74 10.67 26.12
N GLU A 96 -15.55 9.63 26.95
CA GLU A 96 -14.31 9.38 27.68
C GLU A 96 -13.13 9.03 26.75
N GLN A 97 -13.34 8.17 25.74
CA GLN A 97 -12.32 7.86 24.73
C GLN A 97 -11.99 9.06 23.86
N GLN A 98 -12.97 9.91 23.56
CA GLN A 98 -12.79 11.09 22.73
C GLN A 98 -11.99 12.17 23.48
N GLU A 99 -12.24 12.33 24.78
CA GLU A 99 -11.46 13.23 25.64
C GLU A 99 -10.02 12.71 25.84
N ALA A 100 -9.84 11.41 26.06
CA ALA A 100 -8.52 10.79 26.13
C ALA A 100 -7.72 10.93 24.83
N MET A 101 -8.39 10.75 23.69
CA MET A 101 -7.80 10.98 22.37
C MET A 101 -7.40 12.45 22.22
N ALA A 102 -8.32 13.40 22.48
CA ALA A 102 -8.04 14.84 22.38
C ALA A 102 -6.85 15.26 23.26
N GLU A 103 -6.77 14.74 24.49
CA GLU A 103 -5.64 14.98 25.37
C GLU A 103 -4.33 14.39 24.80
N ALA A 104 -4.37 13.18 24.24
CA ALA A 104 -3.21 12.59 23.55
C ALA A 104 -2.73 13.46 22.38
N TYR A 105 -3.64 13.99 21.55
CA TYR A 105 -3.30 14.93 20.48
C TYR A 105 -2.64 16.21 21.02
N ARG A 106 -3.15 16.77 22.13
CA ARG A 106 -2.56 17.94 22.78
C ARG A 106 -1.14 17.67 23.29
N VAL A 107 -0.93 16.50 23.91
CA VAL A 107 0.38 16.10 24.41
C VAL A 107 1.37 15.89 23.27
N VAL A 108 0.98 15.14 22.23
CA VAL A 108 1.82 14.92 21.05
C VAL A 108 2.22 16.24 20.40
N ARG A 109 1.28 17.17 20.24
CA ARG A 109 1.56 18.47 19.63
C ARG A 109 2.48 19.33 20.48
N SER A 110 2.29 19.32 21.80
CA SER A 110 3.20 20.00 22.73
C SER A 110 4.62 19.43 22.67
N PHE A 111 4.76 18.13 22.39
CA PHE A 111 6.06 17.49 22.19
C PHE A 111 6.67 17.88 20.83
N GLN A 112 5.89 17.87 19.74
CA GLN A 112 6.34 18.33 18.42
C GLN A 112 6.88 19.76 18.49
N SER A 113 6.13 20.70 19.10
CA SER A 113 6.58 22.09 19.22
C SER A 113 7.87 22.27 20.03
N LYS A 114 8.12 21.41 21.01
CA LYS A 114 9.39 21.43 21.76
C LYS A 114 10.54 20.91 20.92
N VAL A 115 10.33 19.83 20.18
CA VAL A 115 11.33 19.29 19.25
C VAL A 115 11.69 20.34 18.19
N GLU A 116 10.70 20.99 17.59
CA GLU A 116 10.94 22.04 16.58
C GLU A 116 11.68 23.27 17.15
N ALA A 117 11.45 23.60 18.42
CA ALA A 117 12.08 24.77 19.05
C ALA A 117 13.52 24.52 19.52
N GLU A 118 13.85 23.28 19.89
CA GLU A 118 15.13 22.94 20.53
C GLU A 118 16.06 22.09 19.64
N CYS A 119 15.51 21.37 18.66
CA CYS A 119 16.25 20.47 17.77
C CYS A 119 16.42 21.04 16.36
N ASP A 120 17.45 20.59 15.66
CA ASP A 120 17.75 20.98 14.29
C ASP A 120 17.04 20.06 13.29
N TYR A 121 16.38 20.63 12.28
CA TYR A 121 15.70 19.86 11.24
C TYR A 121 16.69 19.42 10.15
N VAL A 122 16.93 18.11 10.05
CA VAL A 122 17.90 17.54 9.10
C VAL A 122 17.25 16.84 7.89
N GLY A 123 15.91 16.84 7.82
CA GLY A 123 15.17 16.23 6.71
C GLY A 123 15.48 14.73 6.55
N ASP A 124 15.66 14.27 5.31
CA ASP A 124 15.93 12.87 4.96
C ASP A 124 17.32 12.37 5.39
N LYS A 125 18.19 13.25 5.90
CA LYS A 125 19.56 12.91 6.34
C LYS A 125 19.64 12.53 7.81
N PHE A 126 18.49 12.30 8.45
CA PHE A 126 18.41 11.96 9.88
C PHE A 126 19.30 10.77 10.23
N ALA A 127 19.23 9.72 9.42
CA ALA A 127 20.09 8.54 9.44
C ALA A 127 21.59 8.85 9.61
N GLU A 128 22.11 9.63 8.67
CA GLU A 128 23.52 9.93 8.54
C GLU A 128 23.98 10.86 9.67
N GLU A 129 23.18 11.88 9.99
CA GLU A 129 23.51 12.82 11.06
C GLU A 129 23.45 12.16 12.44
N ALA A 130 22.49 11.26 12.68
CA ALA A 130 22.40 10.50 13.93
C ALA A 130 23.64 9.63 14.16
N ARG A 131 24.11 8.94 13.11
CA ARG A 131 25.37 8.17 13.15
C ARG A 131 26.57 9.06 13.43
N LYS A 132 26.72 10.19 12.72
CA LYS A 132 27.83 11.13 12.95
C LYS A 132 27.87 11.65 14.38
N ILE A 133 26.70 11.96 14.97
CA ILE A 133 26.61 12.39 16.36
C ILE A 133 27.00 11.25 17.31
N HIS A 134 26.52 10.03 17.05
CA HIS A 134 26.83 8.87 17.88
C HIS A 134 28.33 8.49 17.85
N TYR A 135 28.96 8.53 16.68
CA TYR A 135 30.39 8.25 16.50
C TYR A 135 31.30 9.45 16.85
N GLY A 136 30.73 10.61 17.17
CA GLY A 136 31.46 11.81 17.58
C GLY A 136 32.16 12.55 16.44
N GLU A 137 31.71 12.38 15.20
CA GLU A 137 32.21 13.10 14.03
C GLU A 137 31.75 14.56 13.99
N VAL A 138 30.63 14.86 14.65
CA VAL A 138 30.06 16.21 14.77
C VAL A 138 29.67 16.51 16.22
N GLU A 139 29.46 17.79 16.54
CA GLU A 139 29.06 18.22 17.87
C GLU A 139 27.69 17.64 18.28
N PRO A 140 27.53 17.14 19.53
CA PRO A 140 26.28 16.56 19.99
C PRO A 140 25.19 17.62 20.07
N ARG A 141 24.11 17.42 19.31
CA ARG A 141 22.96 18.32 19.22
C ARG A 141 21.68 17.52 18.99
N GLY A 142 20.54 18.07 19.42
CA GLY A 142 19.24 17.49 19.11
C GLY A 142 18.95 17.63 17.62
N ILE A 143 18.59 16.53 16.96
CA ILE A 143 18.19 16.53 15.55
C ILE A 143 16.83 15.87 15.40
N TYR A 144 16.05 16.33 14.44
CA TYR A 144 14.82 15.67 14.02
C TYR A 144 14.71 15.69 12.50
N GLY A 145 14.05 14.68 11.94
CA GLY A 145 13.99 14.50 10.51
C GLY A 145 13.17 13.29 10.14
N GLN A 146 13.35 12.87 8.90
CA GLN A 146 12.67 11.71 8.33
C GLN A 146 13.71 10.62 8.10
N SER A 147 13.33 9.38 8.38
CA SER A 147 14.11 8.22 7.99
C SER A 147 13.20 7.09 7.53
N SER A 148 13.75 6.20 6.73
CA SER A 148 13.06 4.98 6.30
C SER A 148 12.97 3.99 7.47
N PRO A 149 11.96 3.10 7.50
CA PRO A 149 11.82 2.11 8.58
C PRO A 149 13.01 1.14 8.67
N ASP A 150 13.64 0.83 7.53
CA ASP A 150 14.86 0.02 7.47
C ASP A 150 16.04 0.72 8.17
N ASP A 151 16.23 2.01 7.88
CA ASP A 151 17.29 2.79 8.50
C ASP A 151 17.03 3.04 10.00
N ALA A 152 15.78 3.28 10.40
CA ALA A 152 15.42 3.35 11.81
C ALA A 152 15.81 2.08 12.57
N THR A 153 15.52 0.90 11.98
CA THR A 153 15.93 -0.38 12.56
C THR A 153 17.45 -0.50 12.65
N ALA A 154 18.18 -0.13 11.59
CA ALA A 154 19.64 -0.15 11.58
C ALA A 154 20.24 0.76 12.65
N LEU A 155 19.70 1.95 12.86
CA LEU A 155 20.12 2.87 13.92
C LEU A 155 19.95 2.23 15.31
N GLU A 156 18.82 1.58 15.57
CA GLU A 156 18.57 0.89 16.83
C GLU A 156 19.55 -0.28 17.05
N GLU A 157 19.84 -1.06 16.01
CA GLU A 157 20.84 -2.15 16.06
C GLU A 157 22.28 -1.64 16.30
N GLU A 158 22.60 -0.47 15.77
CA GLU A 158 23.86 0.25 16.06
C GLU A 158 23.90 0.83 17.48
N GLY A 159 22.80 0.80 18.23
CA GLY A 159 22.70 1.35 19.58
C GLY A 159 22.39 2.84 19.63
N ILE A 160 21.92 3.41 18.52
CA ILE A 160 21.53 4.81 18.40
C ILE A 160 20.08 4.95 18.87
N SER A 161 19.88 5.63 19.99
CA SER A 161 18.55 5.83 20.58
C SER A 161 17.73 6.82 19.76
N ILE A 162 16.73 6.32 19.04
CA ILE A 162 15.80 7.13 18.25
C ILE A 162 14.37 6.98 18.76
N ALA A 163 13.53 7.99 18.51
CA ALA A 163 12.11 7.96 18.84
C ALA A 163 11.28 8.33 17.62
N SER A 164 10.29 7.51 17.29
CA SER A 164 9.33 7.80 16.22
C SER A 164 8.16 8.60 16.75
N ILE A 165 8.07 9.86 16.35
CA ILE A 165 7.01 10.79 16.76
C ILE A 165 6.00 10.90 15.61
N PRO A 166 4.70 10.62 15.83
CA PRO A 166 3.69 10.84 14.81
C PRO A 166 3.51 12.34 14.59
N TRP A 167 3.83 12.82 13.38
CA TRP A 167 3.65 14.24 13.01
C TRP A 167 2.19 14.51 12.66
N LEU A 168 1.59 15.50 13.32
CA LEU A 168 0.18 15.79 13.18
C LEU A 168 -0.01 16.86 12.08
N PRO A 169 -1.08 16.79 11.28
CA PRO A 169 -1.37 17.83 10.30
C PRO A 169 -1.63 19.17 11.00
N PRO A 170 -1.42 20.31 10.29
CA PRO A 170 -1.75 21.62 10.83
C PRO A 170 -3.23 21.71 11.19
N GLU A 171 -3.55 22.44 12.26
CA GLU A 171 -4.92 22.79 12.60
C GLU A 171 -5.46 23.74 11.53
N ASN A 172 -6.57 23.34 10.91
CA ASN A 172 -7.29 24.13 9.93
C ASN A 172 -8.43 24.93 10.58
#